data_AF-A0A352RVG1-F1
#
_entry.id   AF-A0A352RVG1-F1
#
_cell.length_a   1.000
_cell.length_b   1.000
_cell.length_c   1.000
_cell.angle_alpha   90.00
_cell.angle_beta   90.00
_cell.angle_gamma   90.00
#
_symmetry.space_group_name_H-M   'P 1'
#
loop_
_entity.id
_entity.type
_entity.pdbx_description
1 polymer ?
#
loop_
_entity_poly.entity_id
_entity_poly.type
_entity_poly.pdbx_seq_one_letter_code
_entity_poly.pdbx_strand_id
1 'polypeptide(L)'
;AALRRALPQAVCGLLAGSDTPVTTVIDKTALHESHGALAVDMESHIAALAAQTHQIPFAALRVVIDPADRPVPPLAVAGMAADGSTDIGAILFGLLKAPHQLGGLLRLGRDASAAKSALTGARHAVGAGFALTALAAA
;
A
#
# COMPACT_ATOMS: atom_id res chain seq x y z
N ALA A 1 -9.07 -0.42 18.45
CA ALA A 1 -10.21 0.46 18.86
C ALA A 1 -9.96 1.95 18.56
N ALA A 2 -8.81 2.53 18.93
CA ALA A 2 -8.53 3.96 18.69
C ALA A 2 -8.52 4.35 17.19
N LEU A 3 -7.83 3.59 16.32
CA LEU A 3 -7.80 3.84 14.87
C LEU A 3 -9.20 3.87 14.26
N ARG A 4 -10.03 2.86 14.56
CA ARG A 4 -11.41 2.77 14.02
C ARG A 4 -12.28 3.96 14.44
N ARG A 5 -12.08 4.51 15.64
CA ARG A 5 -12.79 5.72 16.09
C ARG A 5 -12.30 6.98 15.38
N ALA A 6 -10.99 7.09 15.16
CA ALA A 6 -10.40 8.23 14.47
C ALA A 6 -10.69 8.23 12.96
N LEU A 7 -10.93 7.05 12.38
CA LEU A 7 -11.14 6.83 10.95
C LEU A 7 -12.41 6.02 10.71
N PRO A 8 -13.61 6.56 10.99
CA PRO A 8 -14.87 5.83 10.84
C PRO A 8 -15.15 5.40 9.40
N GLN A 9 -14.60 6.10 8.41
CA GLN A 9 -14.69 5.79 6.99
C GLN A 9 -13.72 4.69 6.51
N ALA A 10 -12.78 4.26 7.36
CA ALA A 10 -11.83 3.23 6.98
C ALA A 10 -12.46 1.84 7.04
N VAL A 11 -12.24 1.04 5.99
CA VAL A 11 -12.62 -0.37 5.97
C VAL A 11 -11.59 -1.18 6.77
N CYS A 12 -12.07 -2.09 7.62
CA CYS A 12 -11.23 -2.95 8.44
C CYS A 12 -11.35 -4.40 7.99
N GLY A 13 -10.21 -5.08 7.84
CA GLY A 13 -10.16 -6.50 7.52
C GLY A 13 -8.72 -6.97 7.35
N LEU A 14 -8.54 -8.11 6.71
CA LEU A 14 -7.23 -8.73 6.52
C LEU A 14 -6.39 -7.91 5.53
N LEU A 15 -5.18 -7.54 5.96
CA LEU A 15 -4.12 -7.00 5.11
C LEU A 15 -3.09 -8.11 4.90
N ALA A 16 -2.99 -8.62 3.67
CA ALA A 16 -1.98 -9.59 3.31
C ALA A 16 -0.61 -8.91 3.15
N GLY A 17 0.46 -9.59 3.56
CA GLY A 17 1.82 -9.24 3.18
C GLY A 17 2.32 -10.20 2.10
N SER A 18 3.07 -9.69 1.13
CA SER A 18 3.68 -10.47 0.05
C SER A 18 5.13 -10.05 -0.14
N ASP A 19 6.05 -11.00 -0.30
CA ASP A 19 7.45 -10.68 -0.61
C ASP A 19 7.63 -10.24 -2.08
N THR A 20 6.58 -10.37 -2.90
CA THR A 20 6.59 -9.97 -4.32
C THR A 20 5.38 -9.12 -4.70
N PRO A 21 5.50 -8.24 -5.70
CA PRO A 21 4.37 -7.43 -6.16
C PRO A 21 3.20 -8.28 -6.68
N VAL A 22 1.99 -8.05 -6.15
CA VAL A 22 0.74 -8.65 -6.65
C VAL A 22 0.10 -7.69 -7.65
N THR A 23 0.36 -7.90 -8.94
CA THR A 23 0.15 -6.87 -9.97
C THR A 23 -0.99 -7.16 -10.93
N THR A 24 -1.41 -8.42 -11.07
CA THR A 24 -2.48 -8.81 -12.00
C THR A 24 -3.83 -8.87 -11.30
N VAL A 25 -4.91 -8.67 -12.05
CA VAL A 25 -6.29 -8.83 -11.52
C VAL A 25 -6.53 -10.26 -11.04
N ILE A 26 -5.97 -11.24 -11.75
CA ILE A 26 -6.12 -12.66 -11.40
C ILE A 26 -5.48 -12.93 -10.04
N ASP A 27 -4.25 -12.49 -9.82
CA ASP A 27 -3.55 -12.75 -8.55
C ASP A 27 -4.21 -12.01 -7.38
N LYS A 28 -4.69 -10.78 -7.60
CA LYS A 28 -5.45 -10.03 -6.59
C LYS A 28 -6.76 -10.73 -6.23
N THR A 29 -7.48 -11.24 -7.23
CA THR A 29 -8.74 -11.97 -7.04
C THR A 29 -8.49 -13.28 -6.30
N ALA A 30 -7.50 -14.06 -6.74
CA ALA A 30 -7.15 -15.32 -6.11
C ALA A 30 -6.76 -15.13 -4.65
N LEU A 31 -6.00 -14.06 -4.32
CA LEU A 31 -5.63 -13.73 -2.94
C LEU A 31 -6.86 -13.39 -2.09
N HIS A 32 -7.82 -12.63 -2.64
CA HIS A 32 -9.07 -12.31 -1.96
C HIS A 32 -9.93 -13.56 -1.73
N GLU A 33 -10.12 -14.39 -2.76
CA GLU A 33 -10.95 -15.61 -2.66
C GLU A 33 -10.37 -16.63 -1.68
N SER A 34 -9.05 -16.79 -1.66
CA SER A 34 -8.38 -17.79 -0.82
C SER A 34 -8.28 -17.38 0.65
N HIS A 35 -8.13 -16.07 0.95
CA HIS A 35 -7.82 -15.61 2.31
C HIS A 35 -8.79 -14.55 2.85
N GLY A 36 -9.65 -13.97 2.03
CA GLY A 36 -10.49 -12.82 2.40
C GLY A 36 -9.70 -11.51 2.57
N ALA A 37 -8.49 -11.42 1.98
CA ALA A 37 -7.66 -10.22 2.06
C ALA A 37 -8.34 -9.02 1.40
N LEU A 38 -8.41 -7.88 2.11
CA LEU A 38 -8.95 -6.62 1.58
C LEU A 38 -7.92 -5.81 0.82
N ALA A 39 -6.65 -5.98 1.19
CA ALA A 39 -5.52 -5.29 0.58
C ALA A 39 -4.28 -6.17 0.73
N VAL A 40 -3.28 -5.86 -0.08
CA VAL A 40 -1.95 -6.47 -0.03
C VAL A 40 -0.89 -5.40 -0.18
N ASP A 41 0.20 -5.53 0.55
CA ASP A 41 1.42 -4.76 0.35
C ASP A 41 2.66 -5.63 0.62
N MET A 42 3.85 -5.05 0.51
CA MET A 42 5.10 -5.78 0.59
C MET A 42 5.87 -5.61 1.91
N GLU A 43 5.41 -4.77 2.83
CA GLU A 43 6.21 -4.41 4.02
C GLU A 43 5.47 -4.63 5.35
N SER A 44 4.15 -4.68 5.35
CA SER A 44 3.37 -4.72 6.59
C SER A 44 3.55 -6.03 7.36
N HIS A 45 3.78 -7.17 6.69
CA HIS A 45 4.09 -8.42 7.40
C HIS A 45 5.46 -8.38 8.07
N ILE A 46 6.45 -7.74 7.43
CA ILE A 46 7.79 -7.55 8.01
C ILE A 46 7.70 -6.67 9.26
N ALA A 47 6.98 -5.54 9.18
CA ALA A 47 6.76 -4.65 10.31
C ALA A 47 5.97 -5.35 11.45
N ALA A 48 4.95 -6.14 11.10
CA ALA A 48 4.18 -6.91 12.08
C ALA A 48 5.04 -7.97 12.78
N LEU A 49 5.90 -8.68 12.04
CA LEU A 49 6.82 -9.67 12.59
C LEU A 49 7.84 -9.04 13.54
N ALA A 50 8.41 -7.89 13.17
CA ALA A 50 9.33 -7.15 14.02
C ALA A 50 8.63 -6.69 15.31
N ALA A 51 7.43 -6.11 15.20
CA ALA A 51 6.66 -5.67 16.36
C ALA A 51 6.29 -6.85 17.28
N GLN A 52 5.89 -8.00 16.72
CA GLN A 52 5.64 -9.22 17.48
C GLN A 52 6.89 -9.71 18.23
N THR A 53 8.03 -9.74 17.55
CA THR A 53 9.33 -10.16 18.12
C THR A 53 9.72 -9.28 19.31
N HIS A 54 9.43 -7.99 19.26
CA HIS A 54 9.71 -7.03 20.32
C HIS A 54 8.53 -6.80 21.27
N GLN A 55 7.44 -7.55 21.15
CA GLN A 55 6.22 -7.42 21.96
C GLN A 55 5.60 -6.00 21.93
N ILE A 56 5.75 -5.29 20.81
CA ILE A 56 5.20 -3.95 20.59
C ILE A 56 3.80 -4.06 19.98
N PRO A 57 2.78 -3.37 20.51
CA PRO A 57 1.47 -3.29 19.89
C PRO A 57 1.57 -2.72 18.46
N PHE A 58 1.02 -3.46 17.49
CA PHE A 58 1.09 -3.10 16.07
C PHE A 58 -0.30 -2.90 15.46
N ALA A 59 -0.40 -1.93 14.56
CA ALA A 59 -1.53 -1.78 13.67
C ALA A 59 -1.07 -1.18 12.34
N ALA A 60 -1.62 -1.67 11.24
CA ALA A 60 -1.37 -1.13 9.91
C ALA A 60 -2.57 -0.31 9.42
N LEU A 61 -2.28 0.82 8.80
CA LEU A 61 -3.23 1.63 8.03
C LEU A 61 -2.63 1.85 6.65
N ARG A 62 -3.33 1.37 5.63
CA ARG A 62 -2.94 1.53 4.23
C ARG A 62 -4.01 2.26 3.45
N VAL A 63 -3.59 2.84 2.34
CA VAL A 63 -4.46 3.42 1.30
C VAL A 63 -4.23 2.64 0.01
N VAL A 64 -5.28 2.45 -0.78
CA VAL A 64 -5.20 1.69 -2.03
C VAL A 64 -4.80 2.63 -3.15
N ILE A 65 -3.67 2.34 -3.80
CA ILE A 65 -3.19 3.07 -4.98
C ILE A 65 -3.71 2.40 -6.25
N ASP A 66 -3.67 1.08 -6.32
CA ASP A 66 -4.10 0.30 -7.49
C ASP A 66 -5.22 -0.69 -7.11
N PRO A 67 -6.46 -0.46 -7.54
CA PRO A 67 -7.60 -1.29 -7.10
C PRO A 67 -7.55 -2.71 -7.68
N ALA A 68 -8.33 -3.61 -7.07
CA ALA A 68 -8.35 -5.04 -7.38
C ALA A 68 -8.80 -5.37 -8.81
N ASP A 69 -9.66 -4.54 -9.39
CA ASP A 69 -10.23 -4.70 -10.73
C ASP A 69 -9.29 -4.22 -11.85
N ARG A 70 -8.08 -3.73 -11.51
CA ARG A 70 -7.11 -3.23 -12.47
C ARG A 70 -5.71 -3.82 -12.28
N PRO A 71 -5.03 -4.16 -13.39
CA PRO A 71 -3.63 -4.54 -13.31
C PRO A 71 -2.74 -3.30 -13.11
N VAL A 72 -1.60 -3.49 -12.47
CA VAL A 72 -0.53 -2.49 -12.41
C VAL A 72 0.14 -2.43 -13.79
N PRO A 73 0.36 -1.23 -14.38
CA PRO A 73 1.04 -1.10 -15.67
C PRO A 73 2.43 -1.79 -15.65
N PRO A 74 2.79 -2.59 -16.67
CA PRO A 74 4.06 -3.30 -16.70
C PRO A 74 5.29 -2.39 -16.53
N LEU A 75 5.26 -1.18 -17.11
CA LEU A 75 6.35 -0.21 -16.91
C LEU A 75 6.45 0.30 -15.46
N ALA A 76 5.34 0.39 -14.73
CA ALA A 76 5.40 0.74 -13.31
C ALA A 76 6.07 -0.39 -12.52
N VAL A 77 5.73 -1.65 -12.81
CA VAL A 77 6.36 -2.82 -12.19
C VAL A 77 7.85 -2.90 -12.52
N ALA A 78 8.23 -2.69 -13.78
CA ALA A 78 9.63 -2.69 -14.20
C ALA A 78 10.46 -1.55 -13.59
N GLY A 79 9.81 -0.44 -13.23
CA GLY A 79 10.42 0.67 -12.52
C GLY A 79 10.47 0.46 -11.01
N MET A 80 9.90 -0.59 -10.44
CA MET A 80 9.99 -0.88 -9.00
C MET A 80 11.28 -1.65 -8.71
N ALA A 81 12.15 -1.05 -7.91
CA ALA A 81 13.29 -1.73 -7.34
C ALA A 81 12.86 -2.66 -6.19
N ALA A 82 13.74 -3.61 -5.83
CA ALA A 82 13.49 -4.56 -4.75
C ALA A 82 13.33 -3.90 -3.37
N ASP A 83 13.82 -2.67 -3.20
CA ASP A 83 13.66 -1.86 -1.99
C ASP A 83 12.40 -0.97 -2.02
N GLY A 84 11.55 -1.11 -3.04
CA GLY A 84 10.34 -0.31 -3.23
C GLY A 84 10.58 1.08 -3.81
N SER A 85 11.83 1.46 -4.08
CA SER A 85 12.12 2.72 -4.78
C SER A 85 11.69 2.64 -6.25
N THR A 86 11.35 3.80 -6.83
CA THR A 86 10.93 3.89 -8.22
C THR A 86 12.06 4.41 -9.09
N ASP A 87 12.52 3.61 -10.06
CA ASP A 87 13.44 4.02 -11.11
C ASP A 87 12.70 4.79 -12.20
N ILE A 88 12.69 6.11 -12.04
CA ILE A 88 12.07 7.04 -12.99
C ILE A 88 12.75 6.98 -14.37
N GLY A 89 14.07 6.72 -14.41
CA GLY A 89 14.82 6.62 -15.66
C GLY A 89 14.40 5.42 -16.50
N ALA A 90 14.25 4.26 -15.84
CA ALA A 90 13.74 3.05 -16.47
C ALA A 90 12.30 3.23 -16.99
N ILE A 91 11.44 3.91 -16.23
CA ILE A 91 10.07 4.23 -16.67
C ILE A 91 10.08 5.13 -17.90
N LEU A 92 10.89 6.20 -17.89
CA LEU A 92 10.94 7.15 -19.01
C LEU A 92 11.48 6.49 -20.29
N PHE A 93 12.56 5.72 -20.18
CA PHE A 93 13.13 5.01 -21.32
C PHE A 93 12.20 3.89 -21.82
N GLY A 94 11.54 3.18 -20.92
CA GLY A 94 10.53 2.18 -21.27
C GLY A 94 9.31 2.80 -21.94
N LEU A 95 8.91 4.01 -21.56
CA LEU A 95 7.80 4.73 -22.17
C LEU A 95 8.08 5.11 -23.63
N LEU A 96 9.33 5.43 -23.98
CA LEU A 96 9.73 5.64 -25.37
C LEU A 96 9.49 4.39 -26.23
N LYS A 97 9.62 3.19 -25.64
CA LYS A 97 9.39 1.91 -26.33
C LYS A 97 7.92 1.47 -26.29
N ALA A 98 7.16 1.90 -25.30
CA ALA A 98 5.77 1.49 -25.09
C ALA A 98 4.84 2.68 -24.76
N PRO A 99 4.63 3.62 -25.70
CA PRO A 99 3.88 4.86 -25.45
C PRO A 99 2.41 4.62 -25.08
N HIS A 100 1.84 3.48 -25.50
CA HIS A 100 0.47 3.08 -25.13
C HIS A 100 0.28 2.89 -23.61
N GLN A 101 1.37 2.69 -22.84
CA GLN A 101 1.30 2.56 -21.39
C GLN A 101 1.17 3.90 -20.66
N LEU A 102 1.36 5.03 -21.36
CA LEU A 102 1.26 6.37 -20.77
C LEU A 102 -0.07 6.60 -20.04
N GLY A 103 -1.18 6.20 -20.67
CA GLY A 103 -2.51 6.36 -20.06
C GLY A 103 -2.66 5.59 -18.74
N GLY A 104 -2.10 4.37 -18.68
CA GLY A 104 -2.08 3.56 -17.46
C GLY A 104 -1.24 4.18 -16.36
N LEU A 105 -0.06 4.70 -16.70
CA LEU A 105 0.84 5.38 -15.76
C LEU A 105 0.24 6.69 -15.23
N LEU A 106 -0.34 7.51 -16.09
CA LEU A 106 -1.00 8.76 -15.67
C LEU A 106 -2.18 8.49 -14.74
N ARG A 107 -2.97 7.43 -15.01
CA ARG A 107 -4.06 7.03 -14.12
C ARG A 107 -3.52 6.53 -12.78
N LEU A 108 -2.51 5.66 -12.79
CA LEU A 108 -1.86 5.20 -11.55
C LEU A 108 -1.30 6.37 -10.73
N GLY A 109 -0.69 7.37 -11.39
CA GLY A 109 -0.19 8.57 -10.72
C GLY A 109 -1.31 9.41 -10.07
N ARG A 110 -2.47 9.52 -10.73
CA ARG A 110 -3.66 10.19 -10.13
C ARG A 110 -4.18 9.42 -8.93
N ASP A 111 -4.31 8.10 -9.05
CA ASP A 111 -4.74 7.24 -7.95
C ASP A 111 -3.76 7.34 -6.77
N ALA A 112 -2.45 7.35 -7.04
CA ALA A 112 -1.40 7.53 -6.02
C ALA A 112 -1.49 8.89 -5.33
N SER A 113 -1.74 9.97 -6.07
CA SER A 113 -1.97 11.30 -5.50
C SER A 113 -3.20 11.32 -4.58
N ALA A 114 -4.32 10.73 -5.02
CA ALA A 114 -5.54 10.66 -4.23
C ALA A 114 -5.35 9.82 -2.95
N ALA A 115 -4.69 8.65 -3.08
CA ALA A 115 -4.34 7.79 -1.96
C ALA A 115 -3.43 8.52 -0.96
N LYS A 116 -2.40 9.23 -1.43
CA LYS A 116 -1.53 10.04 -0.58
C LYS A 116 -2.29 11.13 0.17
N SER A 117 -3.15 11.87 -0.52
CA SER A 117 -4.01 12.88 0.12
C SER A 117 -4.92 12.26 1.20
N ALA A 118 -5.52 11.10 0.93
CA ALA A 118 -6.33 10.38 1.91
C ALA A 118 -5.51 9.92 3.12
N LEU A 119 -4.28 9.43 2.90
CA LEU A 119 -3.37 9.02 3.98
C LEU A 119 -2.93 10.21 4.82
N THR A 120 -2.63 11.35 4.20
CA THR A 120 -2.34 12.61 4.92
C THR A 120 -3.53 13.04 5.77
N GLY A 121 -4.75 13.02 5.21
CA GLY A 121 -5.98 13.31 5.97
C GLY A 121 -6.17 12.36 7.15
N ALA A 122 -5.94 11.05 6.93
CA ALA A 122 -6.00 10.06 7.99
C ALA A 122 -4.95 10.30 9.09
N ARG A 123 -3.71 10.67 8.71
CA ARG A 123 -2.63 11.02 9.65
C ARG A 123 -3.00 12.21 10.53
N HIS A 124 -3.67 13.22 9.96
CA HIS A 124 -4.19 14.36 10.72
C HIS A 124 -5.31 13.95 11.68
N ALA A 125 -6.26 13.12 11.21
CA ALA A 125 -7.39 12.66 12.02
C ALA A 125 -6.97 11.81 13.23
N VAL A 126 -5.95 10.96 13.08
CA VAL A 126 -5.42 10.18 14.21
C VAL A 126 -4.60 11.02 15.19
N GLY A 127 -4.15 12.21 14.78
CA GLY A 127 -3.41 13.15 15.62
C GLY A 127 -1.92 12.80 15.81
N ALA A 128 -1.08 13.81 16.04
CA ALA A 128 0.38 13.67 16.06
C ALA A 128 0.90 12.63 17.07
N GLY A 129 0.22 12.47 18.21
CA GLY A 129 0.58 11.56 19.31
C GLY A 129 0.11 10.11 19.14
N PHE A 130 -0.54 9.74 18.04
CA PHE A 130 -0.97 8.36 17.81
C PHE A 130 0.24 7.40 17.87
N ALA A 131 0.11 6.34 18.68
CA ALA A 131 1.16 5.37 19.00
C ALA A 131 2.41 5.89 19.73
N LEU A 132 2.53 7.20 20.03
CA LEU A 132 3.64 7.76 20.79
C LEU A 132 3.40 7.74 22.31
N THR A 133 2.16 7.79 22.76
CA THR A 133 1.85 7.79 24.21
C THR A 133 2.10 6.45 24.91
N ALA A 134 2.19 5.35 24.16
CA ALA A 134 2.47 4.02 24.72
C ALA A 134 3.97 3.77 25.00
N LEU A 135 4.87 4.50 24.31
CA LEU A 135 6.32 4.37 24.50
C LEU A 135 6.86 5.26 25.62
N ALA A 136 6.12 6.29 26.04
CA ALA A 136 6.55 7.22 27.09
C ALA A 136 6.28 6.71 28.52
N ALA A 137 5.59 5.56 28.66
CA ALA A 137 5.22 4.96 29.95
C ALA A 137 5.99 3.66 30.26
N ALA A 138 7.07 3.38 29.51
CA ALA A 138 7.95 2.22 29.69
C ALA A 138 9.32 2.67 30.22
#